data_AF-A0A1A9CIV6-F1
#
_entry.id   AF-A0A1A9CIV6-F1
#
_cell.length_a   1.000
_cell.length_b   1.000
_cell.length_c   1.000
_cell.angle_alpha   90.00
_cell.angle_beta   90.00
_cell.angle_gamma   90.00
#
_symmetry.space_group_name_H-M   'P 1'
#
loop_
_entity.id
_entity.type
_entity.pdbx_description
1 polymer ?
#
loop_
_entity_poly.entity_id
_entity_poly.type
_entity_poly.pdbx_seq_one_letter_code
_entity_poly.pdbx_strand_id
1 'polypeptide(L)'
;MNRAFTSVTAAALVAGPITPQHVDPALVDYFQQQLEGHYRADMFLGPHDLIGTVSAQYQLIDKLVRSAKGETRRGLLRAGAAYAALVGWLYQDAGDMDGAAFWRGVTQEIAMRSRDPHLIGYSLVNQAQVRTDLGDGRAVVDLCEAALEDADRLVPKVRIMAMQQQAHGASLTGERRTVDQLLDLADQLLPQVDDDLPWGNACRRTPGYLEVQRATCYGRLGLGTEAGTLWAQVLAEVPETARRDRGVYMARQATAAAAAREPDHAVEIARTVATIAVETRSARMRRELATLERAMRPWHDAPVGRDLAEILAPLTEGS
;
A
#
# COMPACT_ATOMS: atom_id res chain seq x y z
N MET A 1 -16.52 -18.12 -7.36
CA MET A 1 -15.66 -17.99 -6.16
C MET A 1 -16.14 -16.84 -5.27
N ASN A 2 -17.32 -16.93 -4.61
CA ASN A 2 -17.99 -15.73 -4.04
C ASN A 2 -18.79 -15.91 -2.73
N ARG A 3 -18.59 -17.01 -1.97
CA ARG A 3 -19.31 -17.22 -0.68
C ARG A 3 -18.47 -16.98 0.58
N ALA A 4 -17.14 -17.04 0.49
CA ALA A 4 -16.27 -16.70 1.62
C ALA A 4 -16.14 -15.17 1.79
N PHE A 5 -16.20 -14.42 0.68
CA PHE A 5 -15.98 -12.97 0.62
C PHE A 5 -17.05 -12.13 1.35
N THR A 6 -18.32 -12.53 1.29
CA THR A 6 -19.43 -11.86 1.99
C THR A 6 -19.45 -12.14 3.50
N SER A 7 -18.80 -13.21 3.96
CA SER A 7 -18.79 -13.61 5.37
C SER A 7 -17.92 -12.71 6.24
N VAL A 8 -16.76 -12.30 5.72
CA VAL A 8 -15.74 -11.55 6.48
C VAL A 8 -16.11 -10.07 6.65
N THR A 9 -16.67 -9.44 5.61
CA THR A 9 -17.13 -8.04 5.64
C THR A 9 -18.36 -7.87 6.54
N ALA A 10 -19.32 -8.79 6.50
CA ALA A 10 -20.48 -8.74 7.39
C ALA A 10 -20.09 -8.83 8.87
N ALA A 11 -19.10 -9.67 9.23
CA ALA A 11 -18.68 -9.87 10.61
C ALA A 11 -18.05 -8.63 11.27
N ALA A 12 -17.45 -7.72 10.49
CA ALA A 12 -16.82 -6.51 11.04
C ALA A 12 -17.84 -5.44 11.52
N LEU A 13 -19.10 -5.50 11.08
CA LEU A 13 -20.16 -4.55 11.41
C LEU A 13 -21.27 -5.12 12.32
N VAL A 14 -21.22 -6.41 12.67
CA VAL A 14 -22.24 -7.03 13.52
C VAL A 14 -21.96 -6.73 15.00
N ALA A 15 -22.91 -6.07 15.65
CA ALA A 15 -22.94 -5.95 17.11
C ALA A 15 -23.09 -7.35 17.74
N GLY A 16 -21.97 -7.96 18.12
CA GLY A 16 -21.97 -9.22 18.87
C GLY A 16 -22.36 -9.01 20.33
N PRO A 17 -22.87 -10.07 21.00
CA PRO A 17 -23.25 -9.98 22.41
C PRO A 17 -22.05 -9.57 23.28
N ILE A 18 -22.29 -8.70 24.26
CA ILE A 18 -21.30 -8.35 25.28
C ILE A 18 -21.33 -9.46 26.34
N THR A 19 -20.37 -10.37 26.30
CA THR A 19 -20.13 -11.30 27.41
C THR A 19 -19.16 -10.64 28.38
N PRO A 20 -19.54 -10.41 29.66
CA PRO A 20 -18.61 -9.92 30.66
C PRO A 20 -17.48 -10.94 30.84
N GLN A 21 -16.27 -10.55 30.46
CA GLN A 21 -15.07 -11.35 30.65
C GLN A 21 -13.92 -10.43 31.05
N HIS A 22 -13.03 -10.94 31.91
CA HIS A 22 -11.76 -10.25 32.17
C HIS A 22 -10.91 -10.28 30.89
N VAL A 23 -10.37 -9.12 30.50
CA VAL A 23 -9.47 -8.99 29.37
C VAL A 23 -8.11 -8.59 29.91
N ASP A 24 -7.18 -9.53 29.85
CA ASP A 24 -5.82 -9.34 30.35
C ASP A 24 -5.08 -8.28 29.51
N PRO A 25 -4.46 -7.26 30.14
CA PRO A 25 -3.64 -6.26 29.43
C PRO A 25 -2.55 -6.86 28.53
N ALA A 26 -2.00 -8.04 28.86
CA ALA A 26 -0.96 -8.70 28.06
C ALA A 26 -1.42 -9.06 26.63
N LEU A 27 -2.73 -9.12 26.39
CA LEU A 27 -3.28 -9.33 25.05
C LEU A 27 -2.94 -8.19 24.08
N VAL A 28 -2.75 -6.96 24.58
CA VAL A 28 -2.36 -5.83 23.72
C VAL A 28 -1.00 -6.09 23.10
N ASP A 29 0.00 -6.42 23.92
CA ASP A 29 1.37 -6.69 23.47
C ASP A 29 1.42 -7.93 22.57
N TYR A 30 0.65 -8.98 22.91
CA TYR A 30 0.51 -10.17 22.07
C TYR A 30 0.08 -9.81 20.64
N PHE A 31 -1.00 -9.04 20.48
CA PHE A 31 -1.46 -8.67 19.13
C PHE A 31 -0.50 -7.74 18.40
N GLN A 32 0.18 -6.83 19.11
CA GLN A 32 1.17 -5.94 18.50
C GLN A 32 2.37 -6.72 17.94
N GLN A 33 2.89 -7.70 18.70
CA GLN A 33 3.98 -8.57 18.26
C GLN A 33 3.57 -9.46 17.07
N GLN A 34 2.34 -9.99 17.08
CA GLN A 34 1.80 -10.77 15.97
C GLN A 34 1.64 -9.93 14.69
N LEU A 35 1.24 -8.66 14.81
CA LEU A 35 1.07 -7.76 13.66
C LEU A 35 2.38 -7.56 12.89
N GLU A 36 3.51 -7.39 13.58
CA GLU A 36 4.82 -7.30 12.93
C GLU A 36 5.14 -8.59 12.13
N GLY A 37 4.83 -9.74 12.72
CA GLY A 37 4.93 -11.04 12.05
C GLY A 37 4.12 -11.10 10.76
N HIS A 38 2.88 -10.58 10.77
CA HIS A 38 2.03 -10.56 9.57
C HIS A 38 2.58 -9.66 8.47
N TYR A 39 3.10 -8.50 8.81
CA TYR A 39 3.74 -7.63 7.81
C TYR A 39 4.97 -8.29 7.16
N ARG A 40 5.70 -9.14 7.89
CA ARG A 40 6.80 -9.92 7.33
C ARG A 40 6.30 -11.10 6.51
N ALA A 41 5.27 -11.79 6.99
CA ALA A 41 4.65 -12.91 6.31
C ALA A 41 4.05 -12.51 4.95
N ASP A 42 3.52 -11.29 4.82
CA ASP A 42 2.95 -10.75 3.57
C ASP A 42 3.97 -10.79 2.42
N MET A 43 5.24 -10.49 2.72
CA MET A 43 6.31 -10.55 1.73
C MET A 43 6.54 -11.95 1.15
N PHE A 44 6.18 -13.02 1.89
CA PHE A 44 6.41 -14.41 1.50
C PHE A 44 5.15 -15.12 1.00
N LEU A 45 4.03 -14.94 1.69
CA LEU A 45 2.76 -15.62 1.39
C LEU A 45 1.91 -14.83 0.39
N GLY A 46 2.04 -13.51 0.38
CA GLY A 46 1.15 -12.62 -0.36
C GLY A 46 -0.24 -12.48 0.28
N PRO A 47 -1.12 -11.69 -0.36
CA PRO A 47 -2.34 -11.23 0.29
C PRO A 47 -3.41 -12.31 0.48
N HIS A 48 -3.59 -13.20 -0.51
CA HIS A 48 -4.70 -14.16 -0.51
C HIS A 48 -4.67 -15.13 0.68
N ASP A 49 -3.48 -15.63 1.02
CA ASP A 49 -3.31 -16.58 2.12
C ASP A 49 -3.38 -15.91 3.50
N LEU A 50 -3.12 -14.60 3.57
CA LEU A 50 -3.14 -13.85 4.83
C LEU A 50 -4.48 -13.22 5.17
N ILE A 51 -5.32 -12.87 4.18
CA ILE A 51 -6.60 -12.19 4.41
C ILE A 51 -7.44 -12.93 5.47
N GLY A 52 -7.58 -14.26 5.35
CA GLY A 52 -8.36 -15.06 6.28
C GLY A 52 -7.82 -14.99 7.71
N THR A 53 -6.52 -15.18 7.87
CA THR A 53 -5.84 -15.19 9.18
C THR A 53 -5.90 -13.84 9.88
N VAL A 54 -5.55 -12.77 9.18
CA VAL A 54 -5.51 -11.42 9.75
C VAL A 54 -6.93 -10.93 10.06
N SER A 55 -7.90 -11.24 9.20
CA SER A 55 -9.32 -10.89 9.44
C SER A 55 -9.90 -11.61 10.66
N ALA A 56 -9.57 -12.89 10.88
CA ALA A 56 -10.01 -13.63 12.05
C ALA A 56 -9.43 -13.05 13.36
N GLN A 57 -8.15 -12.64 13.33
CA GLN A 57 -7.54 -11.96 14.48
C GLN A 57 -8.17 -10.59 14.74
N TYR A 58 -8.49 -9.82 13.70
CA TYR A 58 -9.27 -8.60 13.85
C TYR A 58 -10.61 -8.85 14.54
N GLN A 59 -11.37 -9.88 14.12
CA GLN A 59 -12.67 -10.22 14.73
C GLN A 59 -12.53 -10.57 16.21
N LEU A 60 -11.45 -11.25 16.60
CA LEU A 60 -11.14 -11.52 17.99
C LEU A 60 -10.84 -10.22 18.76
N ILE A 61 -10.02 -9.33 18.21
CA ILE A 61 -9.71 -8.03 18.82
C ILE A 61 -11.00 -7.20 19.00
N ASP A 62 -11.86 -7.10 17.98
CA ASP A 62 -13.14 -6.39 18.09
C ASP A 62 -14.02 -6.96 19.20
N LYS A 63 -14.11 -8.29 19.31
CA LYS A 63 -14.81 -8.96 20.41
C LYS A 63 -14.22 -8.57 21.77
N LEU A 64 -12.89 -8.53 21.91
CA LEU A 64 -12.22 -8.16 23.16
C LEU A 64 -12.42 -6.69 23.52
N VAL A 65 -12.42 -5.78 22.54
CA VAL A 65 -12.71 -4.33 22.73
C VAL A 65 -14.07 -4.10 23.37
N ARG A 66 -15.07 -4.95 23.07
CA ARG A 66 -16.43 -4.85 23.66
C ARG A 66 -16.46 -5.16 25.16
N SER A 67 -15.55 -6.00 25.66
CA SER A 67 -15.51 -6.41 27.07
C SER A 67 -14.42 -5.68 27.88
N ALA A 68 -13.37 -5.21 27.23
CA ALA A 68 -12.26 -4.48 27.87
C ALA A 68 -12.68 -3.11 28.40
N LYS A 69 -11.92 -2.57 29.36
CA LYS A 69 -12.11 -1.23 29.93
C LYS A 69 -10.78 -0.50 30.04
N GLY A 70 -10.83 0.82 30.29
CA GLY A 70 -9.65 1.63 30.57
C GLY A 70 -8.58 1.55 29.49
N GLU A 71 -7.32 1.45 29.91
CA GLU A 71 -6.17 1.43 29.02
C GLU A 71 -6.12 0.18 28.14
N THR A 72 -6.50 -0.99 28.64
CA THR A 72 -6.59 -2.22 27.85
C THR A 72 -7.50 -2.05 26.64
N ARG A 73 -8.67 -1.41 26.83
CA ARG A 73 -9.59 -1.12 25.72
C ARG A 73 -8.96 -0.18 24.70
N ARG A 74 -8.22 0.84 25.16
CA ARG A 74 -7.53 1.80 24.27
C ARG A 74 -6.43 1.09 23.47
N GLY A 75 -5.61 0.26 24.12
CA GLY A 75 -4.59 -0.55 23.46
C GLY A 75 -5.18 -1.49 22.41
N LEU A 76 -6.28 -2.18 22.73
CA LEU A 76 -6.97 -3.06 21.77
C LEU A 76 -7.62 -2.30 20.61
N LEU A 77 -8.15 -1.09 20.83
CA LEU A 77 -8.62 -0.23 19.73
C LEU A 77 -7.47 0.13 18.78
N ARG A 78 -6.29 0.46 19.32
CA ARG A 78 -5.10 0.76 18.51
C ARG A 78 -4.66 -0.45 17.68
N ALA A 79 -4.57 -1.62 18.32
CA ALA A 79 -4.26 -2.87 17.64
C ALA A 79 -5.33 -3.20 16.57
N GLY A 80 -6.62 -3.08 16.90
CA GLY A 80 -7.73 -3.34 15.98
C GLY A 80 -7.70 -2.44 14.75
N ALA A 81 -7.41 -1.15 14.91
CA ALA A 81 -7.25 -0.22 13.79
C ALA A 81 -6.09 -0.62 12.87
N ALA A 82 -4.96 -1.01 13.45
CA ALA A 82 -3.78 -1.46 12.72
C ALA A 82 -4.02 -2.77 11.95
N TYR A 83 -4.72 -3.72 12.57
CA TYR A 83 -5.17 -4.95 11.91
C TYR A 83 -6.14 -4.68 10.78
N ALA A 84 -7.16 -3.85 10.99
CA ALA A 84 -8.09 -3.46 9.94
C ALA A 84 -7.38 -2.77 8.77
N ALA A 85 -6.39 -1.92 9.07
CA ALA A 85 -5.59 -1.25 8.05
C ALA A 85 -4.76 -2.25 7.23
N LEU A 86 -4.15 -3.24 7.89
CA LEU A 86 -3.45 -4.33 7.21
C LEU A 86 -4.39 -5.15 6.34
N VAL A 87 -5.57 -5.54 6.84
CA VAL A 87 -6.56 -6.27 6.02
C VAL A 87 -6.93 -5.45 4.79
N GLY A 88 -7.19 -4.15 4.94
CA GLY A 88 -7.47 -3.25 3.81
C GLY A 88 -6.32 -3.20 2.79
N TRP A 89 -5.07 -3.17 3.26
CA TRP A 89 -3.89 -3.30 2.38
C TRP A 89 -3.86 -4.62 1.64
N LEU A 90 -4.12 -5.75 2.30
CA LEU A 90 -4.09 -7.07 1.67
C LEU A 90 -5.14 -7.19 0.56
N TYR A 91 -6.36 -6.69 0.78
CA TYR A 91 -7.39 -6.61 -0.27
C TYR A 91 -6.95 -5.72 -1.44
N GLN A 92 -6.35 -4.55 -1.15
CA GLN A 92 -5.85 -3.63 -2.17
C GLN A 92 -4.73 -4.26 -3.02
N ASP A 93 -3.79 -4.97 -2.38
CA ASP A 93 -2.72 -5.69 -3.07
C ASP A 93 -3.25 -6.87 -3.89
N ALA A 94 -4.27 -7.57 -3.39
CA ALA A 94 -4.99 -8.61 -4.12
C ALA A 94 -5.81 -8.08 -5.32
N GLY A 95 -6.05 -6.76 -5.37
CA GLY A 95 -6.81 -6.11 -6.45
C GLY A 95 -8.31 -5.99 -6.19
N ASP A 96 -8.78 -6.34 -5.00
CA ASP A 96 -10.17 -6.18 -4.57
C ASP A 96 -10.34 -4.80 -3.92
N MET A 97 -10.73 -3.82 -4.74
CA MET A 97 -10.87 -2.44 -4.30
C MET A 97 -12.10 -2.21 -3.42
N ASP A 98 -13.16 -3.00 -3.59
CA ASP A 98 -14.37 -2.92 -2.76
C ASP A 98 -14.07 -3.41 -1.33
N GLY A 99 -13.38 -4.55 -1.22
CA GLY A 99 -12.88 -5.07 0.04
C GLY A 99 -11.89 -4.10 0.71
N ALA A 100 -10.98 -3.52 -0.06
CA ALA A 100 -10.05 -2.51 0.44
C ALA A 100 -10.78 -1.30 1.01
N ALA A 101 -11.72 -0.71 0.26
CA ALA A 101 -12.50 0.45 0.68
C ALA A 101 -13.32 0.17 1.94
N PHE A 102 -13.96 -0.99 2.02
CA PHE A 102 -14.69 -1.44 3.20
C PHE A 102 -13.79 -1.44 4.44
N TRP A 103 -12.64 -2.11 4.36
CA TRP A 103 -11.72 -2.21 5.49
C TRP A 103 -11.05 -0.89 5.84
N ARG A 104 -10.82 0.02 4.88
CA ARG A 104 -10.39 1.39 5.19
C ARG A 104 -11.45 2.15 6.00
N GLY A 105 -12.73 1.94 5.70
CA GLY A 105 -13.84 2.48 6.50
C GLY A 105 -13.86 1.93 7.93
N VAL A 106 -13.63 0.62 8.09
CA VAL A 106 -13.49 -0.01 9.42
C VAL A 106 -12.30 0.59 10.19
N THR A 107 -11.14 0.77 9.56
CA THR A 107 -9.99 1.44 10.18
C THR A 107 -10.34 2.84 10.67
N GLN A 108 -11.04 3.63 9.85
CA GLN A 108 -11.42 5.01 10.20
C GLN A 108 -12.38 5.05 11.39
N GLU A 109 -13.40 4.18 11.40
CA GLU A 109 -14.36 4.08 12.51
C GLU A 109 -13.66 3.82 13.85
N ILE A 110 -12.72 2.87 13.85
CA ILE A 110 -11.99 2.48 15.07
C ILE A 110 -11.02 3.60 15.49
N ALA A 111 -10.34 4.23 14.53
CA ALA A 111 -9.46 5.37 14.80
C ALA A 111 -10.24 6.53 15.44
N MET A 112 -11.45 6.81 14.98
CA MET A 112 -12.32 7.82 15.60
C MET A 112 -12.72 7.45 17.03
N ARG A 113 -13.04 6.17 17.28
CA ARG A 113 -13.37 5.66 18.62
C ARG A 113 -12.18 5.66 19.59
N SER A 114 -10.95 5.52 19.08
CA SER A 114 -9.74 5.58 19.91
C SER A 114 -9.41 7.01 20.34
N ARG A 115 -9.84 8.02 19.55
CA ARG A 115 -9.51 9.45 19.72
C ARG A 115 -8.00 9.70 19.70
N ASP A 116 -7.24 8.81 19.07
CA ASP A 116 -5.80 8.92 18.92
C ASP A 116 -5.48 9.69 17.63
N PRO A 117 -4.91 10.90 17.71
CA PRO A 117 -4.67 11.74 16.53
C PRO A 117 -3.76 11.06 15.50
N HIS A 118 -2.81 10.23 15.95
CA HIS A 118 -1.90 9.51 15.05
C HIS A 118 -2.65 8.47 14.22
N LEU A 119 -3.56 7.72 14.85
CA LEU A 119 -4.39 6.74 14.15
C LEU A 119 -5.41 7.39 13.22
N ILE A 120 -5.96 8.54 13.61
CA ILE A 120 -6.88 9.30 12.76
C ILE A 120 -6.14 9.75 11.50
N GLY A 121 -4.98 10.39 11.63
CA GLY A 121 -4.15 10.79 10.48
C GLY A 121 -3.73 9.58 9.63
N TYR A 122 -3.30 8.48 10.26
CA TYR A 122 -3.01 7.23 9.56
C TYR A 122 -4.22 6.72 8.77
N SER A 123 -5.42 6.70 9.36
CA SER A 123 -6.64 6.22 8.69
C SER A 123 -6.99 7.04 7.44
N LEU A 124 -6.81 8.37 7.49
CA LEU A 124 -7.02 9.26 6.36
C LEU A 124 -6.03 8.97 5.22
N VAL A 125 -4.75 8.75 5.54
CA VAL A 125 -3.74 8.34 4.56
C VAL A 125 -4.12 7.02 3.88
N ASN A 126 -4.60 6.03 4.64
CA ASN A 126 -5.05 4.75 4.08
C ASN A 126 -6.25 4.91 3.13
N GLN A 127 -7.16 5.84 3.41
CA GLN A 127 -8.25 6.18 2.48
C GLN A 127 -7.73 6.90 1.23
N ALA A 128 -6.77 7.82 1.39
CA ALA A 128 -6.13 8.52 0.29
C ALA A 128 -5.38 7.56 -0.66
N GLN A 129 -4.82 6.46 -0.14
CA GLN A 129 -4.24 5.39 -0.99
C GLN A 129 -5.28 4.77 -1.92
N VAL A 130 -6.48 4.48 -1.43
CA VAL A 130 -7.58 3.97 -2.27
C VAL A 130 -7.99 4.99 -3.32
N ARG A 131 -8.06 6.28 -2.96
CA ARG A 131 -8.34 7.36 -3.93
C ARG A 131 -7.28 7.48 -5.02
N THR A 132 -6.01 7.22 -4.68
CA THR A 132 -4.92 7.17 -5.66
C THR A 132 -5.12 6.07 -6.68
N ASP A 133 -5.50 4.87 -6.24
CA ASP A 133 -5.76 3.75 -7.15
C ASP A 133 -6.98 3.97 -8.04
N LEU A 134 -7.95 4.76 -7.57
CA LEU A 134 -9.11 5.19 -8.34
C LEU A 134 -8.82 6.39 -9.26
N GLY A 135 -7.61 6.95 -9.22
CA GLY A 135 -7.21 8.09 -10.04
C GLY A 135 -7.76 9.45 -9.56
N ASP A 136 -8.35 9.52 -8.37
CA ASP A 136 -8.94 10.75 -7.83
C ASP A 136 -7.91 11.57 -7.05
N GLY A 137 -7.05 12.29 -7.79
CA GLY A 137 -5.96 13.08 -7.21
C GLY A 137 -6.42 14.20 -6.27
N ARG A 138 -7.60 14.79 -6.50
CA ARG A 138 -8.13 15.86 -5.64
C ARG A 138 -8.56 15.31 -4.28
N ALA A 139 -9.28 14.20 -4.26
CA ALA A 139 -9.67 13.57 -3.00
C ALA A 139 -8.45 13.06 -2.20
N VAL A 140 -7.36 12.66 -2.87
CA VAL A 140 -6.09 12.33 -2.20
C VAL A 140 -5.55 13.55 -1.45
N VAL A 141 -5.49 14.71 -2.13
CA VAL A 141 -4.99 15.96 -1.54
C VAL A 141 -5.87 16.37 -0.36
N ASP A 142 -7.20 16.40 -0.52
CA ASP A 142 -8.14 16.80 0.54
C ASP A 142 -7.95 15.95 1.82
N LEU A 143 -7.82 14.63 1.67
CA LEU A 143 -7.63 13.71 2.81
C LEU A 143 -6.28 13.89 3.49
N CYS A 144 -5.22 14.14 2.71
CA CYS A 144 -3.88 14.35 3.27
C CYS A 144 -3.74 15.72 3.93
N GLU A 145 -4.37 16.77 3.40
CA GLU A 145 -4.44 18.09 4.04
C GLU A 145 -5.22 18.01 5.35
N ALA A 146 -6.36 17.30 5.37
CA ALA A 146 -7.09 17.04 6.62
C ALA A 146 -6.26 16.27 7.65
N ALA A 147 -5.42 15.33 7.20
CA ALA A 147 -4.50 14.63 8.09
C ALA A 147 -3.39 15.56 8.63
N LEU A 148 -3.00 16.59 7.89
CA LEU A 148 -1.91 17.51 8.22
C LEU A 148 -2.37 18.81 8.91
N GLU A 149 -3.67 19.02 9.11
CA GLU A 149 -4.23 20.24 9.73
C GLU A 149 -3.58 20.54 11.10
N ASP A 150 -3.40 19.49 11.92
CA ASP A 150 -2.74 19.53 13.24
C ASP A 150 -1.36 18.83 13.20
N ALA A 151 -0.56 19.06 12.15
CA ALA A 151 0.69 18.31 11.91
C ALA A 151 1.66 18.29 13.10
N ASP A 152 1.74 19.36 13.90
CA ASP A 152 2.64 19.44 15.06
C ASP A 152 2.29 18.45 16.19
N ARG A 153 1.04 17.95 16.20
CA ARG A 153 0.59 16.93 17.16
C ARG A 153 0.85 15.52 16.68
N LEU A 154 1.37 15.34 15.47
CA LEU A 154 1.60 14.04 14.86
C LEU A 154 3.06 13.62 14.99
N VAL A 155 3.25 12.32 15.25
CA VAL A 155 4.59 11.73 15.14
C VAL A 155 5.13 11.89 13.72
N PRO A 156 6.45 12.06 13.53
CA PRO A 156 7.07 12.27 12.22
C PRO A 156 6.63 11.26 11.16
N LYS A 157 6.49 9.99 11.54
CA LYS A 157 6.04 8.91 10.66
C LYS A 157 4.69 9.19 10.00
N VAL A 158 3.70 9.71 10.73
CA VAL A 158 2.38 10.01 10.16
C VAL A 158 2.45 11.20 9.21
N ARG A 159 3.28 12.21 9.54
CA ARG A 159 3.48 13.38 8.67
C ARG A 159 4.13 12.99 7.34
N ILE A 160 5.17 12.16 7.40
CA ILE A 160 5.81 11.56 6.21
C ILE A 160 4.77 10.81 5.36
N MET A 161 3.97 9.98 6.01
CA MET A 161 2.89 9.22 5.36
C MET A 161 1.76 10.09 4.78
N ALA A 162 1.57 11.31 5.25
CA ALA A 162 0.60 12.22 4.66
C ALA A 162 1.22 12.99 3.48
N MET A 163 2.46 13.48 3.65
CA MET A 163 3.19 14.23 2.63
C MET A 163 3.48 13.39 1.39
N GLN A 164 3.97 12.16 1.55
CA GLN A 164 4.21 11.27 0.41
C GLN A 164 2.90 10.94 -0.31
N GLN A 165 1.79 10.84 0.42
CA GLN A 165 0.51 10.44 -0.15
C GLN A 165 -0.11 11.62 -0.89
N GLN A 166 0.04 12.83 -0.37
CA GLN A 166 -0.30 14.06 -1.04
C GLN A 166 0.53 14.26 -2.32
N ALA A 167 1.81 13.86 -2.31
CA ALA A 167 2.64 13.85 -3.52
C ALA A 167 2.06 12.90 -4.60
N HIS A 168 1.51 11.74 -4.22
CA HIS A 168 0.78 10.91 -5.18
C HIS A 168 -0.46 11.63 -5.74
N GLY A 169 -1.20 12.36 -4.92
CA GLY A 169 -2.33 13.20 -5.37
C GLY A 169 -1.90 14.30 -6.36
N ALA A 170 -0.79 14.98 -6.06
CA ALA A 170 -0.17 15.98 -6.93
C ALA A 170 0.26 15.36 -8.27
N SER A 171 0.83 14.14 -8.26
CA SER A 171 1.22 13.45 -9.49
C SER A 171 0.03 13.14 -10.42
N LEU A 172 -1.15 12.87 -9.86
CA LEU A 172 -2.38 12.60 -10.62
C LEU A 172 -3.00 13.88 -11.22
N THR A 173 -2.60 15.05 -10.70
CA THR A 173 -3.09 16.36 -11.16
C THR A 173 -2.05 17.12 -11.99
N GLY A 174 -0.87 16.54 -12.25
CA GLY A 174 0.17 17.14 -13.09
C GLY A 174 1.17 18.04 -12.35
N GLU A 175 1.12 18.09 -11.02
CA GLU A 175 1.83 19.07 -10.20
C GLU A 175 3.23 18.59 -9.77
N ARG A 176 4.18 18.53 -10.71
CA ARG A 176 5.58 18.07 -10.45
C ARG A 176 6.24 18.80 -9.28
N ARG A 177 6.16 20.14 -9.24
CA ARG A 177 6.82 20.94 -8.18
C ARG A 177 6.31 20.57 -6.79
N THR A 178 5.02 20.31 -6.66
CA THR A 178 4.38 19.88 -5.42
C THR A 178 4.83 18.49 -5.01
N VAL A 179 4.98 17.56 -5.97
CA VAL A 179 5.59 16.24 -5.72
C VAL A 179 6.97 16.40 -5.10
N ASP A 180 7.83 17.21 -5.73
CA ASP A 180 9.21 17.36 -5.28
C ASP A 180 9.29 17.99 -3.89
N GLN A 181 8.57 19.09 -3.68
CA GLN A 181 8.54 19.79 -2.40
C GLN A 181 8.06 18.89 -1.26
N LEU A 182 6.97 18.13 -1.46
CA LEU A 182 6.41 17.28 -0.41
C LEU A 182 7.34 16.13 -0.05
N LEU A 183 7.98 15.51 -1.04
CA LEU A 183 8.92 14.41 -0.81
C LEU A 183 10.23 14.90 -0.18
N ASP A 184 10.71 16.09 -0.54
CA ASP A 184 11.88 16.71 0.11
C ASP A 184 11.59 17.06 1.59
N LEU A 185 10.39 17.56 1.90
CA LEU A 185 9.96 17.82 3.27
C LEU A 185 9.82 16.53 4.08
N ALA A 186 9.29 15.47 3.47
CA ALA A 186 9.18 14.16 4.10
C ALA A 186 10.57 13.57 4.42
N ASP A 187 11.55 13.77 3.54
CA ASP A 187 12.92 13.28 3.71
C ASP A 187 13.60 13.88 4.95
N GLN A 188 13.42 15.19 5.15
CA GLN A 188 13.94 15.89 6.32
C GLN A 188 13.39 15.38 7.67
N LEU A 189 12.23 14.70 7.65
CA LEU A 189 11.61 14.12 8.83
C LEU A 189 12.05 12.68 9.10
N LEU A 190 12.62 11.95 8.12
CA LEU A 190 13.02 10.55 8.29
C LEU A 190 13.96 10.32 9.50
N PRO A 191 14.99 11.16 9.74
CA PRO A 191 15.87 10.99 10.90
C PRO A 191 15.18 11.16 12.26
N GLN A 192 13.97 11.73 12.29
CA GLN A 192 13.21 12.01 13.52
C GLN A 192 12.25 10.86 13.89
N VAL A 193 12.18 9.80 13.08
CA VAL A 193 11.24 8.69 13.25
C VAL A 193 11.71 7.72 14.35
N ASP A 194 11.30 7.98 15.60
CA ASP A 194 11.67 7.20 16.81
C ASP A 194 10.45 6.70 17.62
N ASP A 195 9.26 6.66 17.01
CA ASP A 195 8.06 6.16 17.70
C ASP A 195 8.02 4.62 17.77
N ASP A 196 7.27 4.08 18.74
CA ASP A 196 7.05 2.63 18.95
C ASP A 196 5.72 2.13 18.37
N LEU A 197 5.05 2.91 17.50
CA LEU A 197 3.74 2.55 16.99
C LEU A 197 3.84 1.35 16.03
N PRO A 198 2.98 0.32 16.19
CA PRO A 198 3.14 -0.96 15.51
C PRO A 198 2.73 -0.94 14.02
N TRP A 199 2.23 0.19 13.52
CA TRP A 199 1.71 0.38 12.18
C TRP A 199 2.46 1.47 11.42
N GLY A 200 2.25 1.56 10.09
CA GLY A 200 2.83 2.63 9.27
C GLY A 200 4.34 2.54 9.06
N ASN A 201 4.96 1.39 9.32
CA ASN A 201 6.42 1.22 9.34
C ASN A 201 7.07 1.08 7.95
N ALA A 202 6.41 1.49 6.87
CA ALA A 202 6.96 1.39 5.52
C ALA A 202 8.22 2.25 5.36
N CYS A 203 8.19 3.49 5.86
CA CYS A 203 9.35 4.40 5.82
C CYS A 203 10.59 3.88 6.56
N ARG A 204 10.44 2.96 7.52
CA ARG A 204 11.56 2.32 8.24
C ARG A 204 12.02 1.02 7.59
N ARG A 205 11.15 0.33 6.86
CA ARG A 205 11.41 -1.04 6.34
C ARG A 205 11.78 -1.08 4.87
N THR A 206 11.54 0.00 4.13
CA THR A 206 11.82 0.08 2.69
C THR A 206 13.05 0.94 2.46
N PRO A 207 14.19 0.36 2.02
CA PRO A 207 15.33 1.13 1.53
C PRO A 207 14.89 2.07 0.39
N GLY A 208 15.38 3.31 0.39
CA GLY A 208 14.99 4.33 -0.59
C GLY A 208 13.50 4.62 -0.61
N TYR A 209 12.81 4.58 0.55
CA TYR A 209 11.35 4.68 0.63
C TYR A 209 10.78 5.85 -0.15
N LEU A 210 11.39 7.05 -0.04
CA LEU A 210 10.90 8.26 -0.70
C LEU A 210 11.30 8.32 -2.18
N GLU A 211 12.46 7.76 -2.55
CA GLU A 211 12.91 7.60 -3.93
C GLU A 211 11.95 6.70 -4.71
N VAL A 212 11.47 5.60 -4.10
CA VAL A 212 10.42 4.74 -4.65
C VAL A 212 9.13 5.54 -4.93
N GLN A 213 8.72 6.42 -4.00
CA GLN A 213 7.53 7.24 -4.21
C GLN A 213 7.75 8.28 -5.31
N ARG A 214 8.93 8.91 -5.36
CA ARG A 214 9.29 9.91 -6.37
C ARG A 214 9.31 9.30 -7.76
N ALA A 215 9.99 8.15 -7.93
CA ALA A 215 10.03 7.42 -9.20
C ALA A 215 8.63 7.03 -9.69
N THR A 216 7.76 6.61 -8.75
CA THR A 216 6.36 6.30 -9.06
C THR A 216 5.58 7.54 -9.50
N CYS A 217 5.75 8.68 -8.82
CA CYS A 217 5.10 9.94 -9.19
C CYS A 217 5.59 10.45 -10.54
N TYR A 218 6.90 10.41 -10.81
CA TYR A 218 7.48 10.79 -12.09
C TYR A 218 6.98 9.93 -13.25
N GLY A 219 6.82 8.62 -13.03
CA GLY A 219 6.22 7.72 -14.03
C GLY A 219 4.80 8.15 -14.40
N ARG A 220 3.96 8.53 -13.43
CA ARG A 220 2.59 9.03 -13.68
C ARG A 220 2.58 10.39 -14.39
N LEU A 221 3.56 11.23 -14.10
CA LEU A 221 3.75 12.54 -14.75
C LEU A 221 4.31 12.43 -16.19
N GLY A 222 4.63 11.22 -16.67
CA GLY A 222 5.23 11.02 -17.99
C GLY A 222 6.70 11.40 -18.08
N LEU A 223 7.39 11.61 -16.94
CA LEU A 223 8.81 11.96 -16.86
C LEU A 223 9.67 10.69 -16.98
N GLY A 224 9.61 10.05 -18.14
CA GLY A 224 10.19 8.72 -18.38
C GLY A 224 11.67 8.62 -18.05
N THR A 225 12.47 9.60 -18.50
CA THR A 225 13.93 9.61 -18.27
C THR A 225 14.28 9.79 -16.79
N GLU A 226 13.64 10.73 -16.10
CA GLU A 226 13.87 10.93 -14.66
C GLU A 226 13.37 9.75 -13.83
N ALA A 227 12.20 9.20 -14.14
CA ALA A 227 11.67 8.01 -13.48
C ALA A 227 12.59 6.80 -13.68
N GLY A 228 13.07 6.57 -14.90
CA GLY A 228 13.99 5.47 -15.22
C GLY A 228 15.30 5.57 -14.45
N THR A 229 15.86 6.79 -14.32
CA THR A 229 17.08 7.03 -13.55
C THR A 229 16.88 6.69 -12.06
N LEU A 230 15.78 7.14 -11.46
CA LEU A 230 15.47 6.82 -10.07
C LEU A 230 15.19 5.32 -9.86
N TRP A 231 14.48 4.67 -10.79
CA TRP A 231 14.26 3.23 -10.69
C TRP A 231 15.56 2.43 -10.77
N ALA A 232 16.51 2.84 -11.61
CA ALA A 232 17.82 2.20 -11.68
C ALA A 232 18.59 2.33 -10.35
N GLN A 233 18.53 3.49 -9.70
CA GLN A 233 19.12 3.72 -8.38
C GLN A 233 18.47 2.85 -7.30
N VAL A 234 17.14 2.88 -7.20
CA VAL A 234 16.37 2.06 -6.25
C VAL A 234 16.66 0.56 -6.43
N LEU A 235 16.65 0.08 -7.68
CA LEU A 235 16.88 -1.34 -7.98
C LEU A 235 18.33 -1.80 -7.75
N ALA A 236 19.29 -0.88 -7.63
CA ALA A 236 20.65 -1.23 -7.23
C ALA A 236 20.74 -1.59 -5.73
N GLU A 237 19.84 -1.06 -4.91
CA GLU A 237 19.83 -1.27 -3.46
C GLU A 237 18.87 -2.38 -3.01
N VAL A 238 17.78 -2.62 -3.77
CA VAL A 238 16.78 -3.63 -3.42
C VAL A 238 17.34 -5.05 -3.61
N PRO A 239 17.42 -5.88 -2.55
CA PRO A 239 17.97 -7.24 -2.64
C PRO A 239 17.22 -8.13 -3.63
N GLU A 240 17.94 -9.03 -4.31
CA GLU A 240 17.34 -10.01 -5.23
C GLU A 240 16.33 -10.95 -4.55
N THR A 241 16.47 -11.16 -3.24
CA THR A 241 15.55 -11.96 -2.42
C THR A 241 14.18 -11.32 -2.27
N ALA A 242 14.05 -9.99 -2.44
CA ALA A 242 12.78 -9.27 -2.40
C ALA A 242 12.01 -9.34 -3.74
N ARG A 243 11.86 -10.56 -4.29
CA ARG A 243 11.38 -10.81 -5.67
C ARG A 243 10.07 -10.08 -6.01
N ARG A 244 9.09 -10.05 -5.09
CA ARG A 244 7.78 -9.39 -5.32
C ARG A 244 7.90 -7.88 -5.51
N ASP A 245 8.53 -7.18 -4.56
CA ASP A 245 8.68 -5.73 -4.62
C ASP A 245 9.61 -5.32 -5.77
N ARG A 246 10.72 -6.05 -5.95
CA ARG A 246 11.64 -5.84 -7.07
C ARG A 246 10.93 -5.97 -8.41
N GLY A 247 10.09 -7.00 -8.59
CA GLY A 247 9.32 -7.18 -9.83
C GLY A 247 8.34 -6.05 -10.11
N VAL A 248 7.70 -5.49 -9.08
CA VAL A 248 6.84 -4.30 -9.23
C VAL A 248 7.65 -3.08 -9.67
N TYR A 249 8.80 -2.83 -9.03
CA TYR A 249 9.67 -1.69 -9.38
C TYR A 249 10.20 -1.81 -10.81
N MET A 250 10.60 -3.02 -11.22
CA MET A 250 11.01 -3.30 -12.60
C MET A 250 9.85 -3.09 -13.59
N ALA A 251 8.62 -3.48 -13.27
CA ALA A 251 7.46 -3.24 -14.14
C ALA A 251 7.21 -1.73 -14.36
N ARG A 252 7.38 -0.92 -13.30
CA ARG A 252 7.30 0.54 -13.38
C ARG A 252 8.47 1.14 -14.15
N GLN A 253 9.68 0.60 -13.99
CA GLN A 253 10.85 0.97 -14.78
C GLN A 253 10.64 0.71 -16.27
N ALA A 254 10.09 -0.45 -16.63
CA ALA A 254 9.76 -0.77 -18.03
C ALA A 254 8.79 0.25 -18.62
N THR A 255 7.76 0.65 -17.85
CA THR A 255 6.82 1.71 -18.26
C THR A 255 7.53 3.05 -18.44
N ALA A 256 8.48 3.39 -17.56
CA ALA A 256 9.29 4.60 -17.67
C ALA A 256 10.19 4.58 -18.93
N ALA A 257 10.79 3.44 -19.27
CA ALA A 257 11.56 3.25 -20.50
C ALA A 257 10.70 3.45 -21.75
N ALA A 258 9.50 2.88 -21.77
CA ALA A 258 8.53 3.11 -22.86
C ALA A 258 8.18 4.62 -22.99
N ALA A 259 7.93 5.30 -21.88
CA ALA A 259 7.67 6.75 -21.86
C ALA A 259 8.89 7.57 -22.33
N ALA A 260 10.11 7.11 -22.05
CA ALA A 260 11.37 7.69 -22.52
C ALA A 260 11.68 7.39 -24.01
N ARG A 261 10.75 6.73 -24.73
CA ARG A 261 10.92 6.32 -26.15
C ARG A 261 12.01 5.26 -26.35
N GLU A 262 12.19 4.40 -25.36
CA GLU A 262 13.12 3.27 -25.36
C GLU A 262 12.34 1.92 -25.33
N PRO A 263 11.60 1.58 -26.41
CA PRO A 263 10.71 0.42 -26.42
C PRO A 263 11.44 -0.91 -26.28
N ASP A 264 12.63 -1.05 -26.86
CA ASP A 264 13.43 -2.29 -26.78
C ASP A 264 13.86 -2.57 -25.33
N HIS A 265 14.29 -1.53 -24.61
CA HIS A 265 14.64 -1.64 -23.20
C HIS A 265 13.43 -1.98 -22.33
N ALA A 266 12.27 -1.39 -22.62
CA ALA A 266 11.03 -1.72 -21.94
C ALA A 266 10.66 -3.22 -22.09
N VAL A 267 10.83 -3.79 -23.28
CA VAL A 267 10.57 -5.20 -23.57
C VAL A 267 11.59 -6.13 -22.89
N GLU A 268 12.86 -5.74 -22.85
CA GLU A 268 13.89 -6.49 -22.12
C GLU A 268 13.53 -6.64 -20.63
N ILE A 269 13.17 -5.54 -19.97
CA ILE A 269 12.73 -5.57 -18.57
C ILE A 269 11.44 -6.39 -18.43
N ALA A 270 10.47 -6.20 -19.32
CA ALA A 270 9.19 -6.90 -19.30
C ALA A 270 9.35 -8.42 -19.33
N ARG A 271 10.32 -8.95 -20.07
CA ARG A 271 10.63 -10.38 -20.13
C ARG A 271 10.95 -10.94 -18.74
N THR A 272 11.82 -10.26 -17.99
CA THR A 272 12.17 -10.67 -16.63
C THR A 272 10.97 -10.56 -15.68
N VAL A 273 10.21 -9.46 -15.78
CA VAL A 273 9.04 -9.23 -14.92
C VAL A 273 7.95 -10.25 -15.17
N ALA A 274 7.69 -10.64 -16.42
CA ALA A 274 6.67 -11.63 -16.76
C ALA A 274 6.95 -13.00 -16.13
N THR A 275 8.22 -13.45 -16.14
CA THR A 275 8.64 -14.68 -15.43
C THR A 275 8.32 -14.59 -13.94
N ILE A 276 8.70 -13.50 -13.28
CA ILE A 276 8.43 -13.29 -11.85
C ILE A 276 6.92 -13.24 -11.58
N ALA A 277 6.14 -12.60 -12.44
CA ALA A 277 4.70 -12.47 -12.30
C ALA A 277 3.96 -13.82 -12.42
N VAL A 278 4.44 -14.72 -13.29
CA VAL A 278 3.93 -16.10 -13.40
C VAL A 278 4.24 -16.90 -12.13
N GLU A 279 5.48 -16.88 -11.67
CA GLU A 279 5.94 -17.63 -10.49
C GLU A 279 5.22 -17.19 -9.21
N THR A 280 5.06 -15.89 -9.02
CA THR A 280 4.53 -15.31 -7.77
C THR A 280 3.02 -15.12 -7.78
N ARG A 281 2.37 -15.24 -8.95
CA ARG A 281 0.94 -14.92 -9.16
C ARG A 281 0.54 -13.53 -8.64
N SER A 282 1.45 -12.55 -8.74
CA SER A 282 1.24 -11.21 -8.19
C SER A 282 0.22 -10.41 -9.03
N ALA A 283 -0.93 -10.10 -8.42
CA ALA A 283 -1.93 -9.21 -9.02
C ALA A 283 -1.39 -7.78 -9.25
N ARG A 284 -0.56 -7.27 -8.33
CA ARG A 284 0.07 -5.96 -8.46
C ARG A 284 1.00 -5.89 -9.67
N MET A 285 1.89 -6.87 -9.87
CA MET A 285 2.75 -6.89 -11.07
C MET A 285 1.94 -6.99 -12.37
N ARG A 286 0.87 -7.78 -12.40
CA ARG A 286 -0.02 -7.86 -13.58
C ARG A 286 -0.64 -6.51 -13.92
N ARG A 287 -1.08 -5.73 -12.93
CA ARG A 287 -1.60 -4.36 -13.14
C ARG A 287 -0.55 -3.41 -13.70
N GLU A 288 0.69 -3.50 -13.22
CA GLU A 288 1.79 -2.69 -13.75
C GLU A 288 2.15 -3.09 -15.19
N LEU A 289 2.17 -4.39 -15.51
CA LEU A 289 2.38 -4.88 -16.88
C LEU A 289 1.26 -4.45 -17.84
N ALA A 290 -0.01 -4.42 -17.39
CA ALA A 290 -1.11 -3.86 -18.16
C ALA A 290 -0.97 -2.32 -18.36
N THR A 291 -0.24 -1.64 -17.48
CA THR A 291 0.10 -0.22 -17.65
C THR A 291 1.21 -0.05 -18.68
N LEU A 292 2.23 -0.90 -18.64
CA LEU A 292 3.27 -0.98 -19.68
C LEU A 292 2.65 -1.24 -21.06
N GLU A 293 1.76 -2.23 -21.18
CA GLU A 293 1.08 -2.57 -22.44
C GLU A 293 0.36 -1.34 -23.04
N ARG A 294 -0.33 -0.56 -22.20
CA ARG A 294 -0.96 0.70 -22.63
C ARG A 294 0.07 1.74 -23.07
N ALA A 295 1.18 1.88 -22.36
CA ALA A 295 2.26 2.80 -22.71
C ALA A 295 2.94 2.41 -24.04
N MET A 296 2.96 1.12 -24.36
CA MET A 296 3.60 0.56 -25.56
C MET A 296 2.70 0.56 -26.82
N ARG A 297 1.45 1.04 -26.72
CA ARG A 297 0.53 1.19 -27.87
C ARG A 297 1.13 1.89 -29.10
N PRO A 298 1.99 2.93 -28.99
CA PRO A 298 2.61 3.55 -30.15
C PRO A 298 3.47 2.59 -31.01
N TRP A 299 3.91 1.46 -30.44
CA TRP A 299 4.75 0.46 -31.10
C TRP A 299 4.03 -0.87 -31.36
N HIS A 300 2.70 -0.95 -31.21
CA HIS A 300 1.95 -2.21 -31.28
C HIS A 300 2.16 -3.00 -32.59
N ASP A 301 2.26 -2.32 -33.74
CA ASP A 301 2.49 -2.94 -35.05
C ASP A 301 3.98 -3.24 -35.33
N ALA A 302 4.89 -2.69 -34.52
CA ALA A 302 6.32 -2.92 -34.67
C ALA A 302 6.71 -4.31 -34.11
N PRO A 303 7.85 -4.90 -34.55
CA PRO A 303 8.37 -6.14 -33.97
C PRO A 303 8.43 -6.11 -32.44
N VAL A 304 8.94 -5.02 -31.86
CA VAL A 304 9.04 -4.83 -30.41
C VAL A 304 7.68 -4.85 -29.69
N GLY A 305 6.60 -4.36 -30.32
CA GLY A 305 5.26 -4.43 -29.76
C GLY A 305 4.66 -5.85 -29.80
N ARG A 306 4.97 -6.61 -30.85
CA ARG A 306 4.58 -8.02 -30.97
C ARG A 306 5.32 -8.90 -29.96
N ASP A 307 6.62 -8.66 -29.76
CA ASP A 307 7.42 -9.35 -28.74
C ASP A 307 6.82 -9.13 -27.33
N LEU A 308 6.38 -7.90 -27.02
CA LEU A 308 5.71 -7.62 -25.76
C LEU A 308 4.41 -8.43 -25.62
N ALA A 309 3.58 -8.48 -26.66
CA ALA A 309 2.34 -9.24 -26.62
C ALA A 309 2.59 -10.74 -26.37
N GLU A 310 3.61 -11.32 -27.00
CA GLU A 310 4.02 -12.71 -26.76
C GLU A 310 4.51 -12.93 -25.33
N ILE A 311 5.28 -11.99 -24.77
CA ILE A 311 5.76 -12.05 -23.38
C ILE A 311 4.59 -12.02 -22.38
N LEU A 312 3.54 -11.26 -22.67
CA LEU A 312 2.41 -11.07 -21.77
C LEU A 312 1.31 -12.14 -21.92
N ALA A 313 1.26 -12.88 -23.04
CA ALA A 313 0.24 -13.89 -23.31
C ALA A 313 0.03 -14.93 -22.18
N PRO A 314 1.08 -15.48 -21.52
CA PRO A 314 0.90 -16.44 -20.41
C PRO A 314 0.20 -15.84 -19.19
N LEU A 315 0.24 -14.51 -19.02
CA LEU A 315 -0.40 -13.81 -17.92
C LEU A 315 -1.90 -13.60 -18.19
N THR A 316 -2.32 -13.50 -19.44
CA THR A 316 -3.73 -13.35 -19.81
C THR A 316 -4.50 -14.67 -19.77
N GLU A 317 -3.86 -15.80 -20.07
CA GLU A 317 -4.51 -17.12 -20.12
C GLU A 317 -4.80 -17.73 -18.74
N GLY A 318 -4.11 -17.27 -17.70
CA GLY A 318 -4.25 -17.77 -16.32
C GLY A 318 -5.15 -16.93 -15.41
N SER A 319 -6.01 -16.06 -15.96
CA SER A 319 -6.90 -15.17 -15.20
C SER A 319 -8.32 -15.71 -15.04
#